data_AF-A0A4R0KDH3-F1
#
_entry.id   AF-A0A4R0KDH3-F1
#
_cell.length_a   1.000
_cell.length_b   1.000
_cell.length_c   1.000
_cell.angle_alpha   90.00
_cell.angle_beta   90.00
_cell.angle_gamma   90.00
#
_symmetry.space_group_name_H-M   'P 1'
#
loop_
_entity.id
_entity.type
_entity.pdbx_description
1 polymer ?
#
loop_
_entity_poly.entity_id
_entity_poly.type
_entity_poly.pdbx_seq_one_letter_code
_entity_poly.pdbx_strand_id
1 'polypeptide(L)'
;MSVTEARTVLAAWLAQHSVAPDTWTPEALQGWHTSHAEEWIVFTSPGNANRLFLVADSNVFSFAPSELSLAKAVRAAREEGQR
;
A
#
# COMPACT_ATOMS: atom_id res chain seq x y z
N MET A 1 -8.67 10.73 -1.30
CA MET A 1 -9.03 9.35 -1.70
C MET A 1 -9.69 8.62 -0.53
N SER A 2 -10.67 7.76 -0.79
CA SER A 2 -11.30 6.87 0.19
C SER A 2 -10.57 5.52 0.33
N VAL A 3 -10.77 4.82 1.44
CA VAL A 3 -10.17 3.47 1.67
C VAL A 3 -10.59 2.46 0.60
N THR A 4 -11.83 2.54 0.11
CA THR A 4 -12.33 1.63 -0.94
C THR A 4 -11.62 1.87 -2.27
N GLU A 5 -11.42 3.13 -2.66
CA GLU A 5 -10.65 3.48 -3.86
C GLU A 5 -9.19 3.04 -3.72
N ALA A 6 -8.56 3.32 -2.58
CA ALA A 6 -7.18 2.93 -2.30
C ALA A 6 -6.98 1.41 -2.35
N ARG A 7 -7.96 0.65 -1.85
CA ARG A 7 -7.93 -0.82 -1.90
C ARG A 7 -8.02 -1.34 -3.33
N THR A 8 -8.79 -0.67 -4.18
CA THR A 8 -8.90 -0.99 -5.61
C THR A 8 -7.57 -0.77 -6.33
N VAL A 9 -6.93 0.37 -6.08
CA VAL A 9 -5.60 0.70 -6.62
C VAL A 9 -4.55 -0.31 -6.15
N LEU A 10 -4.54 -0.65 -4.86
CA LEU A 10 -3.60 -1.63 -4.32
C LEU A 10 -3.80 -3.03 -4.91
N ALA A 11 -5.05 -3.49 -5.05
CA ALA A 11 -5.35 -4.80 -5.65
C ALA A 11 -4.82 -4.86 -7.10
N ALA A 12 -5.07 -3.82 -7.90
CA ALA A 12 -4.57 -3.74 -9.26
C ALA A 12 -3.03 -3.73 -9.33
N TRP A 13 -2.36 -3.05 -8.40
CA TRP A 13 -0.90 -3.04 -8.32
C TRP A 13 -0.33 -4.41 -7.92
N LEU A 14 -0.92 -5.07 -6.91
CA LEU A 14 -0.51 -6.40 -6.45
C LEU A 14 -0.70 -7.46 -7.54
N ALA A 15 -1.78 -7.36 -8.33
CA ALA A 15 -2.00 -8.22 -9.47
C ALA A 15 -0.88 -8.11 -10.53
N GLN A 16 -0.18 -6.97 -10.62
CA GLN A 16 0.95 -6.78 -11.54
C GLN A 16 2.31 -7.17 -10.95
N HIS A 17 2.47 -7.03 -9.63
CA HIS A 17 3.77 -7.14 -8.95
C HIS A 17 3.92 -8.40 -8.09
N SER A 18 2.89 -9.25 -8.01
CA SER A 18 2.90 -10.49 -7.25
C SER A 18 3.07 -11.71 -8.15
N VAL A 19 3.66 -12.77 -7.59
CA VAL A 19 3.77 -14.08 -8.22
C VAL A 19 2.43 -14.82 -8.34
N ALA A 20 1.38 -14.32 -7.66
CA ALA A 20 0.01 -14.84 -7.72
C ALA A 20 -0.96 -13.73 -8.18
N PRO A 21 -0.92 -13.34 -9.46
CA PRO A 21 -1.66 -12.18 -9.98
C PRO A 21 -3.18 -12.33 -9.84
N ASP A 22 -3.70 -13.55 -10.04
CA ASP A 22 -5.15 -13.83 -10.06
C ASP A 22 -5.81 -13.85 -8.66
N THR A 23 -5.03 -13.64 -7.59
CA THR A 23 -5.51 -13.72 -6.20
C THR A 23 -5.92 -12.36 -5.63
N TRP A 24 -5.48 -11.26 -6.23
CA TRP A 24 -5.60 -9.93 -5.63
C TRP A 24 -6.84 -9.20 -6.14
N THR A 25 -7.90 -9.19 -5.33
CA THR A 25 -9.09 -8.36 -5.54
C THR A 25 -9.30 -7.40 -4.37
N PRO A 26 -10.11 -6.32 -4.52
CA PRO A 26 -10.45 -5.45 -3.41
C PRO A 26 -11.10 -6.21 -2.25
N GLU A 27 -11.88 -7.25 -2.52
CA GLU A 27 -12.53 -8.08 -1.51
C GLU A 27 -11.51 -8.88 -0.69
N ALA A 28 -10.50 -9.43 -1.35
CA ALA A 28 -9.41 -10.17 -0.70
C ALA A 28 -8.61 -9.30 0.30
N LEU A 29 -8.58 -7.98 0.07
CA LEU A 29 -7.88 -7.01 0.92
C LEU A 29 -8.75 -6.43 2.05
N GLN A 30 -10.03 -6.82 2.20
CA GLN A 30 -10.90 -6.26 3.25
C GLN A 30 -10.42 -6.58 4.67
N GLY A 31 -9.72 -7.70 4.87
CA GLY A 31 -9.16 -8.09 6.17
C GLY A 31 -7.83 -7.41 6.52
N TRP A 32 -7.31 -6.52 5.66
CA TRP A 32 -6.06 -5.83 5.89
C TRP A 32 -6.27 -4.65 6.83
N HIS A 33 -5.29 -4.44 7.72
CA HIS A 33 -5.32 -3.27 8.58
C HIS A 33 -5.05 -2.02 7.75
N THR A 34 -5.86 -0.98 7.98
CA THR A 34 -5.77 0.31 7.28
C THR A 34 -5.54 1.44 8.26
N SER A 35 -4.54 2.27 8.00
CA SER A 35 -4.33 3.53 8.70
C SER A 35 -4.11 4.67 7.72
N HIS A 36 -4.13 5.91 8.22
CA HIS A 36 -3.88 7.10 7.42
C HIS A 36 -2.57 7.75 7.86
N ALA A 37 -1.79 8.22 6.90
CA ALA A 37 -0.57 8.97 7.11
C ALA A 37 -0.48 10.11 6.08
N GLU A 38 -0.85 11.32 6.50
CA GLU A 38 -0.91 12.49 5.62
C GLU A 38 -1.86 12.25 4.43
N GLU A 39 -1.40 12.35 3.18
CA GLU A 39 -2.20 12.01 1.99
C GLU A 39 -2.32 10.50 1.69
N TRP A 40 -1.59 9.66 2.42
CA TRP A 40 -1.46 8.24 2.12
C TRP A 40 -2.44 7.39 2.95
N ILE A 41 -3.04 6.41 2.29
CA ILE A 41 -3.70 5.30 2.96
C ILE A 41 -2.70 4.15 3.04
N VAL A 42 -2.43 3.69 4.26
CA VAL A 42 -1.45 2.67 4.58
C VAL A 42 -2.15 1.33 4.79
N PHE A 43 -1.74 0.31 4.04
CA PHE A 43 -2.23 -1.05 4.16
C PHE A 43 -1.17 -1.98 4.75
N THR A 44 -1.59 -2.83 5.68
CA THR A 44 -0.76 -3.88 6.29
C THR A 44 -1.45 -5.24 6.18
N SER A 45 -0.73 -6.23 5.64
CA SER A 45 -1.27 -7.59 5.48
C SER A 45 -1.49 -8.26 6.84
N PRO A 46 -2.62 -8.96 7.04
CA PRO A 46 -2.78 -9.85 8.18
C PRO A 46 -1.74 -10.97 8.07
N GLY A 47 -1.00 -11.22 9.16
CA GLY A 47 0.02 -12.27 9.22
C GLY A 47 1.40 -11.91 8.64
N ASN A 48 1.56 -10.76 7.98
CA ASN A 48 2.88 -10.30 7.52
C ASN A 48 3.04 -8.79 7.72
N ALA A 49 3.51 -8.42 8.92
CA ALA A 49 3.82 -7.03 9.26
C ALA A 49 5.10 -6.51 8.59
N ASN A 50 5.83 -7.35 7.84
CA ASN A 50 7.10 -6.97 7.23
C ASN A 50 6.94 -6.21 5.92
N ARG A 51 5.72 -5.89 5.47
CA ARG A 51 5.49 -4.94 4.40
C ARG A 51 4.31 -4.01 4.70
N LEU A 52 4.52 -2.75 4.34
CA LEU A 52 3.51 -1.71 4.32
C LEU A 52 3.36 -1.21 2.89
N PHE A 53 2.13 -0.88 2.52
CA PHE A 53 1.80 -0.31 1.22
C PHE A 53 1.17 1.06 1.42
N LEU A 54 1.76 2.08 0.81
CA LEU A 54 1.28 3.45 0.81
C LEU A 54 0.59 3.73 -0.51
N VAL A 55 -0.67 4.14 -0.43
CA VAL A 55 -1.51 4.36 -1.59
C VAL A 55 -2.01 5.80 -1.57
N ALA A 56 -1.77 6.52 -2.67
CA ALA A 56 -2.36 7.82 -2.95
C ALA A 56 -2.59 7.95 -4.47
N ASP A 57 -3.75 8.45 -4.85
CA ASP A 57 -4.22 8.63 -6.24
C ASP A 57 -4.12 7.37 -7.12
N SER A 58 -3.03 7.17 -7.86
CA SER A 58 -2.77 5.95 -8.65
C SER A 58 -1.40 5.35 -8.37
N ASN A 59 -0.73 5.86 -7.33
CA ASN A 59 0.60 5.43 -6.94
C ASN A 59 0.52 4.49 -5.75
N VAL A 60 1.35 3.44 -5.81
CA VAL A 60 1.52 2.47 -4.74
C VAL A 60 3.01 2.33 -4.45
N PHE A 61 3.38 2.55 -3.20
CA PHE A 61 4.74 2.34 -2.70
C PHE A 61 4.73 1.19 -1.70
N SER A 62 5.60 0.21 -1.88
CA SER A 62 5.79 -0.90 -0.94
C SER A 62 7.10 -0.75 -0.18
N PHE A 63 7.11 -0.94 1.14
CA PHE A 63 8.34 -0.94 1.94
C PHE A 63 8.27 -1.90 3.12
N ALA A 64 9.44 -2.33 3.59
CA ALA A 64 9.56 -3.14 4.79
C ALA A 64 9.80 -2.25 6.03
N PRO A 65 8.94 -2.30 7.07
CA PRO A 65 9.13 -1.50 8.27
C PRO A 65 10.36 -1.90 9.10
N SER A 66 10.93 -3.09 8.87
CA SER A 66 12.25 -3.48 9.40
C SER A 66 13.39 -2.64 8.83
N GLU A 67 13.20 -2.03 7.66
CA GLU A 67 14.21 -1.26 6.94
C GLU A 67 13.98 0.26 7.05
N LEU A 68 12.72 0.70 7.16
CA LEU A 68 12.34 2.12 7.26
C LEU A 68 11.18 2.36 8.25
N SER A 69 11.26 3.45 9.03
CA SER A 69 10.10 3.94 9.79
C SER A 69 9.04 4.53 8.85
N LEU A 70 7.76 4.49 9.24
CA LEU A 70 6.64 5.01 8.44
C LEU A 70 6.86 6.47 8.00
N ALA A 71 7.36 7.34 8.88
CA ALA A 71 7.65 8.73 8.54
C ALA A 71 8.72 8.87 7.43
N LYS A 72 9.76 8.02 7.44
CA LYS A 72 10.77 8.02 6.37
C LYS A 72 10.19 7.48 5.06
N ALA A 73 9.30 6.50 5.14
CA ALA A 73 8.65 5.92 3.96
C ALA A 73 7.69 6.90 3.29
N VAL A 74 6.89 7.64 4.06
CA VAL A 74 6.04 8.73 3.55
C VAL A 74 6.88 9.79 2.84
N ARG A 75 8.01 10.20 3.45
CA ARG A 75 8.92 11.16 2.82
C ARG A 75 9.49 10.64 1.50
N ALA A 76 9.95 9.39 1.46
CA ALA A 76 10.48 8.79 0.25
C ALA A 76 9.41 8.65 -0.85
N ALA A 77 8.18 8.28 -0.49
CA ALA A 77 7.05 8.19 -1.42
C ALA A 77 6.71 9.55 -2.04
N ARG A 78 6.80 10.64 -1.26
CA ARG A 78 6.66 12.00 -1.77
C ARG A 78 7.74 12.39 -2.76
N GLU A 79 9.00 12.14 -2.42
CA GLU A 79 10.14 12.46 -3.29
C GLU A 79 10.07 11.71 -4.62
N GLU A 80 9.60 10.46 -4.61
CA GLU A 80 9.44 9.66 -5.83
C GLU A 80 8.20 10.06 -6.63
N GLY A 81 7.07 10.36 -5.98
CA GLY A 81 5.84 10.81 -6.66
C GLY A 81 5.91 12.19 -7.30
N GLN A 82 6.98 12.97 -7.03
CA GLN A 82 7.23 14.29 -7.63
C GLN A 82 8.17 14.25 -8.85
N ARG A 83 8.69 13.07 -9.22
CA ARG A 83 9.54 12.88 -10.41
C ARG A 83 8.72 12.57 -11.65
#